data_AF-A0A1B3MX18-F1
#
_entry.id   AF-A0A1B3MX18-F1
#
_cell.length_a   1.000
_cell.length_b   1.000
_cell.length_c   1.000
_cell.angle_alpha   90.00
_cell.angle_beta   90.00
_cell.angle_gamma   90.00
#
_symmetry.space_group_name_H-M   'P 1'
#
loop_
_entity.id
_entity.type
_entity.pdbx_description
1 polymer ?
#
loop_
_entity_poly.entity_id
_entity_poly.type
_entity_poly.pdbx_seq_one_letter_code
_entity_poly.pdbx_strand_id
1 'polypeptide(L)' 'MLHADDRGLQALRARAYTLAETGHFENIRAVEQALIAEGWPNAAQALDSEYARKAVGERCRMAQAH' A
#
# COMPACT_ATOMS: atom_id res chain seq x y z
N MET A 1 3.93 -10.14 -22.76
CA MET A 1 3.78 -8.80 -22.13
C MET A 1 3.62 -9.04 -20.62
N LEU A 2 4.70 -8.96 -19.83
CA LEU A 2 4.67 -9.31 -18.38
C LEU A 2 5.48 -8.35 -17.50
N HIS A 3 6.17 -7.35 -18.06
CA HIS A 3 7.04 -6.44 -17.29
C HIS A 3 6.39 -5.13 -16.84
N ALA A 4 5.17 -4.83 -17.30
CA ALA A 4 4.45 -3.62 -16.90
C ALA A 4 3.75 -3.80 -15.55
N ASP A 5 3.26 -5.01 -15.28
CA ASP A 5 2.59 -5.33 -14.01
C ASP A 5 3.58 -5.26 -12.85
N ASP A 6 4.77 -5.87 -12.96
CA ASP A 6 5.82 -5.77 -11.94
C ASP A 6 6.21 -4.33 -11.59
N ARG A 7 6.41 -3.46 -12.60
CA ARG A 7 6.75 -2.04 -12.33
C ARG A 7 5.59 -1.28 -11.69
N GLY A 8 4.36 -1.55 -12.13
CA GLY A 8 3.16 -0.96 -11.53
C GLY A 8 2.97 -1.41 -10.08
N LEU A 9 3.11 -2.71 -9.81
CA LEU A 9 3.03 -3.30 -8.47
C LEU A 9 4.14 -2.76 -7.56
N GLN A 10 5.37 -2.62 -8.07
CA GLN A 10 6.50 -2.11 -7.29
C GLN A 10 6.34 -0.61 -6.97
N ALA A 11 5.88 0.20 -7.92
CA ALA A 11 5.56 1.61 -7.71
C ALA A 11 4.41 1.80 -6.70
N LEU A 12 3.37 0.98 -6.84
CA LEU A 12 2.23 0.97 -5.93
C LEU A 12 2.65 0.59 -4.52
N ARG A 13 3.50 -0.42 -4.38
CA ARG A 13 4.01 -0.85 -3.08
C ARG A 13 4.88 0.21 -2.41
N ALA A 14 5.71 0.92 -3.17
CA ALA A 14 6.45 2.08 -2.67
C ALA A 14 5.49 3.20 -2.19
N ARG A 15 4.44 3.49 -2.97
CA ARG A 15 3.40 4.45 -2.57
C ARG A 15 2.65 4.02 -1.31
N ALA A 16 2.28 2.75 -1.21
CA ALA A 16 1.62 2.19 -0.04
C ALA A 16 2.47 2.37 1.23
N TYR A 17 3.80 2.22 1.13
CA TYR A 17 4.69 2.48 2.25
C TYR A 17 4.74 3.95 2.63
N THR A 18 4.87 4.86 1.66
CA THR A 18 4.82 6.30 1.93
C THR A 18 3.52 6.69 2.61
N LEU A 19 2.37 6.20 2.14
CA LEU A 19 1.08 6.45 2.76
C LEU A 19 1.04 5.89 4.19
N ALA A 20 1.49 4.66 4.41
CA ALA A 20 1.54 4.07 5.75
C ALA A 20 2.43 4.87 6.72
N GLU A 21 3.53 5.45 6.23
CA GLU A 21 4.44 6.30 7.01
C GLU A 21 3.83 7.66 7.38
N THR A 22 2.81 8.14 6.66
CA THR A 22 2.12 9.40 7.03
C THR A 22 1.30 9.29 8.32
N GLY A 23 1.00 8.08 8.79
CA GLY A 23 0.14 7.87 9.96
C GLY A 23 -1.33 8.27 9.77
N HIS A 24 -1.70 8.76 8.59
CA HIS A 24 -3.07 9.19 8.27
C HIS A 24 -4.06 8.03 8.09
N PHE A 25 -3.53 6.82 7.88
CA PHE A 25 -4.33 5.62 7.62
C PHE A 25 -4.27 4.70 8.82
N GLU A 26 -5.42 4.24 9.31
CA GLU A 26 -5.48 3.29 10.43
C GLU A 26 -5.19 1.86 10.00
N ASN A 27 -5.51 1.52 8.76
CA ASN A 27 -5.48 0.14 8.27
C ASN A 27 -5.13 0.10 6.79
N ILE A 28 -4.65 -1.07 6.34
CA ILE A 28 -4.39 -1.37 4.92
C ILE A 28 -5.55 -1.10 4.01
N ARG A 29 -6.78 -1.33 4.47
CA ARG A 29 -7.97 -1.03 3.66
C ARG A 29 -8.09 0.46 3.34
N ALA A 30 -7.70 1.33 4.27
CA ALA A 30 -7.71 2.78 4.04
C ALA A 30 -6.60 3.17 3.06
N VAL A 31 -5.41 2.57 3.16
CA VAL A 31 -4.31 2.74 2.20
C VAL A 31 -4.72 2.25 0.80
N GLU A 32 -5.36 1.09 0.70
CA GLU A 32 -5.89 0.51 -0.54
C GLU A 32 -6.90 1.43 -1.21
N GLN A 33 -7.87 1.96 -0.46
CA GLN A 33 -8.86 2.92 -0.98
C GLN A 33 -8.22 4.22 -1.47
N ALA A 34 -7.23 4.75 -0.73
CA ALA A 34 -6.49 5.94 -1.16
C ALA A 34 -5.73 5.71 -2.47
N LEU A 35 -5.05 4.56 -2.59
CA LEU A 35 -4.35 4.18 -3.82
C LEU A 35 -5.32 4.03 -5.00
N ILE A 36 -6.49 3.41 -4.80
CA ILE A 36 -7.50 3.30 -5.84
C ILE A 36 -7.99 4.70 -6.27
N ALA A 37 -8.21 5.61 -5.31
CA ALA A 37 -8.59 6.99 -5.59
C ALA A 37 -7.47 7.78 -6.31
N GLU A 38 -6.21 7.47 -6.06
CA GLU A 38 -5.05 8.02 -6.78
C GLU A 38 -4.89 7.48 -8.21
N GLY A 39 -5.69 6.48 -8.61
CA GLY A 39 -5.65 5.88 -9.95
C GLY A 39 -4.90 4.54 -10.02
N TRP A 40 -4.74 3.85 -8.89
CA TRP A 40 -4.13 2.53 -8.82
C TRP A 40 -5.19 1.44 -8.59
N PRO A 41 -5.91 1.00 -9.64
CA PRO A 41 -6.95 -0.03 -9.50
C PRO A 41 -6.39 -1.39 -9.04
N ASN A 42 -5.09 -1.63 -9.22
CA ASN A 42 -4.42 -2.88 -8.88
C ASN A 42 -3.93 -2.92 -7.42
N ALA A 43 -4.35 -1.96 -6.57
CA ALA A 43 -3.89 -1.87 -5.19
C ALA A 43 -4.23 -3.10 -4.37
N ALA A 44 -5.43 -3.64 -4.57
CA ALA A 44 -5.85 -4.88 -3.92
C ALA A 44 -4.94 -6.06 -4.28
N GLN A 45 -4.52 -6.17 -5.55
CA GLN A 45 -3.64 -7.25 -6.01
C GLN A 45 -2.22 -7.09 -5.46
N ALA A 46 -1.70 -5.86 -5.42
CA ALA A 46 -0.37 -5.59 -4.87
C ALA A 46 -0.28 -5.79 -3.35
N LEU A 47 -1.39 -5.55 -2.64
CA LEU A 47 -1.52 -5.72 -1.19
C LEU A 47 -2.13 -7.08 -0.81
N ASP A 48 -2.40 -7.95 -1.78
CA ASP A 48 -3.00 -9.25 -1.49
C ASP A 48 -2.05 -10.16 -0.68
N SER A 49 -0.74 -10.05 -0.95
CA SER A 49 0.28 -10.81 -0.25
C SER A 49 0.30 -10.53 1.24
N GLU A 50 0.26 -11.61 2.04
CA GLU A 50 0.26 -11.54 3.51
C GLU A 50 1.45 -10.75 4.07
N TYR A 51 2.62 -10.87 3.42
CA TYR A 51 3.80 -10.06 3.75
C TYR A 51 3.56 -8.55 3.54
N ALA A 52 2.95 -8.16 2.42
CA ALA A 52 2.63 -6.75 2.16
C ALA A 52 1.61 -6.24 3.19
N ARG A 53 0.64 -7.07 3.57
CA ARG A 53 -0.32 -6.73 4.62
C ARG A 53 0.34 -6.58 6.00
N LYS A 54 1.28 -7.45 6.37
CA LYS A 54 2.03 -7.22 7.62
C LYS A 54 2.86 -5.94 7.56
N ALA A 55 3.60 -5.73 6.48
CA ALA A 55 4.53 -4.63 6.35
C ALA A 55 3.85 -3.25 6.30
N VAL A 56 2.69 -3.12 5.64
CA VAL A 56 1.93 -1.87 5.61
C VAL A 56 1.21 -1.65 6.94
N GLY A 57 0.62 -2.70 7.54
CA GLY A 57 -0.05 -2.59 8.83
C GLY A 57 0.89 -2.22 9.98
N GLU A 58 2.10 -2.80 10.01
CA GLU A 58 3.13 -2.43 10.98
C GLU A 58 3.58 -0.98 10.83
N ARG A 59 3.82 -0.51 9.60
CA ARG A 59 4.18 0.88 9.33
C ARG A 59 3.08 1.88 9.71
N CYS A 60 1.81 1.59 9.36
CA CYS A 60 0.67 2.41 9.81
C CYS A 60 0.67 2.56 11.33
N ARG A 61 0.80 1.44 12.05
CA ARG A 61 0.81 1.44 13.51
C ARG A 61 1.97 2.23 14.09
N MET A 62 3.17 2.07 13.51
CA MET A 62 4.36 2.82 13.93
C MET A 62 4.20 4.32 13.69
N ALA A 63 3.66 4.71 12.55
CA ALA A 63 3.45 6.11 12.20
C ALA A 63 2.35 6.78 13.05
N GLN A 64 1.32 6.02 13.46
CA GLN A 64 0.29 6.50 14.39
C GLN A 64 0.76 6.56 15.84
N ALA A 65 1.81 5.81 16.19
CA ALA A 65 2.39 5.80 17.54
C ALA A 65 3.43 6.92 17.76
N HIS A 66 3.71 7.74 16.75
CA HIS A 66 4.60 8.89 16.79
C HIS A 66 3.80 10.19 16.90
#